data_AF-A0A094KV56-F1
#
_entry.id   AF-A0A094KV56-F1
#
_cell.length_a   1.000
_cell.length_b   1.000
_cell.length_c   1.000
_cell.angle_alpha   90.00
_cell.angle_beta   90.00
_cell.angle_gamma   90.00
#
_symmetry.space_group_name_H-M   'P 1'
#
loop_
_entity.id
_entity.type
_entity.pdbx_description
1 polymer ?
#
loop_
_entity_poly.entity_id
_entity_poly.type
_entity_poly.pdbx_seq_one_letter_code
_entity_poly.pdbx_strand_id
1 'polypeptide(L)' 'MIGIYCFRNKTNGKRYIGQSINIEKRISNKHKYAFNNPKNCCYNTKFYQALRKYGLENFEIQILEECSIKELNEKEIY' A
#
# COMPACT_ATOMS: atom_id res chain seq x y z
N MET A 1 4.09 -0.86 13.65
CA MET A 1 4.38 -2.19 13.06
C MET A 1 5.34 -2.09 11.86
N ILE A 2 6.33 -3.00 11.76
CA ILE A 2 7.25 -3.16 10.60
C ILE A 2 6.85 -4.43 9.85
N GLY A 3 6.80 -4.39 8.52
CA GLY A 3 6.51 -5.59 7.73
C GLY A 3 5.93 -5.33 6.34
N ILE A 4 5.24 -6.34 5.82
CA ILE A 4 4.63 -6.40 4.49
C ILE A 4 3.10 -6.31 4.61
N TYR A 5 2.49 -5.48 3.77
CA TYR A 5 1.03 -5.31 3.69
C TYR A 5 0.53 -5.42 2.25
N CYS A 6 -0.75 -5.74 2.13
CA CYS A 6 -1.46 -5.90 0.88
C CYS A 6 -2.69 -5.00 0.85
N PHE A 7 -2.85 -4.26 -0.24
CA PHE A 7 -4.12 -3.65 -0.62
C PHE A 7 -4.78 -4.53 -1.67
N ARG A 8 -5.92 -5.14 -1.35
CA ARG A 8 -6.71 -5.92 -2.31
C ARG A 8 -7.92 -5.11 -2.73
N ASN A 9 -8.08 -4.91 -4.03
CA ASN A 9 -9.25 -4.28 -4.61
C ASN A 9 -10.43 -5.27 -4.57
N LYS A 10 -11.50 -4.94 -3.86
CA LYS A 10 -12.69 -5.79 -3.72
C LYS A 10 -13.48 -5.93 -5.03
N THR A 11 -13.39 -4.94 -5.92
CA THR A 11 -14.11 -4.92 -7.21
C THR A 11 -13.50 -5.85 -8.24
N ASN A 12 -12.17 -5.95 -8.33
CA ASN A 12 -11.49 -6.72 -9.38
C ASN A 12 -10.47 -7.75 -8.86
N GLY A 13 -10.29 -7.86 -7.55
CA GLY A 13 -9.40 -8.83 -6.91
C GLY A 13 -7.90 -8.53 -7.04
N LYS A 14 -7.50 -7.46 -7.75
CA LYS A 14 -6.09 -7.10 -7.92
C LYS A 14 -5.47 -6.67 -6.60
N ARG A 15 -4.18 -6.98 -6.44
CA ARG A 15 -3.44 -6.75 -5.21
C ARG A 15 -2.28 -5.80 -5.45
N TYR A 16 -2.00 -4.96 -4.47
CA TYR A 16 -0.79 -4.17 -4.37
C TYR A 16 -0.07 -4.57 -3.09
N ILE A 17 1.15 -5.08 -3.22
CA ILE A 17 2.01 -5.43 -2.09
C ILE A 17 2.94 -4.24 -1.85
N GLY A 18 3.17 -3.94 -0.57
CA GLY A 18 4.19 -2.97 -0.20
C GLY A 18 4.71 -3.24 1.19
N GLN A 19 5.87 -2.66 1.46
CA GLN A 19 6.55 -2.79 2.74
C GLN A 19 6.64 -1.46 3.50
N SER A 20 6.80 -1.52 4.82
CA SER A 20 7.12 -0.34 5.61
C SER A 20 7.70 -0.65 6.98
N ILE A 21 8.59 0.22 7.46
CA ILE A 21 9.00 0.25 8.87
C ILE A 21 7.90 0.77 9.82
N ASN A 22 6.85 1.39 9.27
CA ASN A 22 5.69 1.82 10.04
C ASN A 22 4.45 1.73 9.16
N ILE A 23 3.90 0.52 9.05
CA ILE A 23 2.77 0.19 8.18
C ILE A 23 1.55 1.05 8.54
N GLU A 24 1.25 1.20 9.82
CA GLU A 24 0.10 1.97 10.30
C GLU A 24 0.18 3.43 9.85
N LYS A 25 1.33 4.09 10.02
CA LYS A 25 1.55 5.47 9.56
C LYS A 25 1.57 5.57 8.04
N ARG A 26 2.07 4.54 7.35
CA ARG A 26 2.10 4.47 5.88
C ARG A 26 0.68 4.44 5.30
N ILE A 27 -0.18 3.60 5.87
CA ILE A 27 -1.58 3.45 5.46
C ILE A 27 -2.41 4.68 5.85
N SER A 28 -2.41 5.04 7.13
CA SER A 28 -3.32 6.04 7.68
C SER A 28 -3.03 7.45 7.17
N ASN A 29 -1.76 7.80 6.98
CA ASN A 29 -1.34 9.13 6.57
C ASN A 29 -0.82 9.14 5.14
N LYS A 30 0.30 8.47 4.87
CA LYS A 30 1.01 8.68 3.59
C LYS A 30 0.16 8.30 2.39
N HIS A 31 -0.48 7.13 2.39
CA HIS A 31 -1.31 6.71 1.26
C HIS A 31 -2.54 7.62 1.08
N LYS A 32 -3.22 8.00 2.18
CA LYS A 32 -4.39 8.89 2.15
C LYS A 32 -4.07 10.31 1.64
N TYR A 33 -2.91 10.85 1.94
CA TYR A 33 -2.52 12.17 1.43
C TYR A 33 -1.89 12.10 0.03
N ALA A 34 -1.13 11.05 -0.27
CA ALA A 34 -0.40 10.94 -1.53
C ALA A 34 -1.31 10.64 -2.74
N PHE A 35 -2.39 9.86 -2.55
CA PHE A 35 -3.19 9.40 -3.69
C PHE A 35 -3.90 10.53 -4.44
N ASN A 36 -4.23 11.62 -3.75
CA ASN A 36 -4.90 12.78 -4.33
C ASN A 36 -3.98 14.01 -4.51
N ASN A 37 -2.67 13.85 -4.25
CA ASN A 37 -1.71 14.94 -4.42
C ASN A 37 -0.96 14.78 -5.76
N PRO A 38 -1.28 15.60 -6.79
CA PRO A 38 -0.65 15.50 -8.11
C PRO A 38 0.85 15.81 -8.10
N LYS A 39 1.36 16.50 -7.07
CA LYS A 39 2.80 16.77 -6.91
C LYS A 39 3.58 15.60 -6.32
N ASN A 40 2.90 14.54 -5.87
CA ASN A 40 3.57 13.37 -5.31
C ASN A 40 4.21 12.55 -6.43
N CYS A 41 5.48 12.15 -6.27
CA CYS A 41 6.19 11.33 -7.25
C CYS A 41 5.45 10.01 -7.58
N CYS A 42 4.71 9.46 -6.63
CA CYS A 42 3.95 8.23 -6.83
C CYS A 42 2.54 8.46 -7.40
N TYR A 43 2.10 9.70 -7.61
CA TYR A 43 0.73 10.00 -8.03
C TYR A 43 0.28 9.23 -9.28
N ASN A 44 1.20 9.03 -10.22
CA ASN A 44 0.95 8.34 -11.49
C ASN A 44 1.24 6.83 -11.47
N THR A 45 1.55 6.21 -10.32
CA THR A 45 1.71 4.75 -10.31
C THR A 45 0.36 4.05 -10.45
N LYS A 46 0.39 2.80 -10.97
CA LYS A 46 -0.82 1.98 -11.17
C LYS A 46 -1.65 1.85 -9.90
N PHE A 47 -1.00 1.75 -8.74
CA PHE A 47 -1.67 1.65 -7.45
C PHE A 47 -2.46 2.92 -7.11
N TYR A 48 -1.82 4.09 -7.17
CA TYR A 48 -2.49 5.35 -6.84
C TYR A 48 -3.57 5.73 -7.88
N GLN A 49 -3.37 5.39 -9.16
CA GLN A 49 -4.42 5.49 -10.17
C GLN A 49 -5.62 4.58 -9.82
N ALA A 50 -5.38 3.34 -9.38
CA ALA A 50 -6.44 2.42 -8.98
C ALA A 50 -7.18 2.91 -7.73
N LEU A 51 -6.47 3.47 -6.74
CA LEU A 51 -7.09 4.09 -5.56
C LEU A 51 -8.04 5.23 -5.96
N ARG A 52 -7.65 6.10 -6.90
CA ARG A 52 -8.52 7.16 -7.41
C ARG A 52 -9.69 6.63 -8.24
N LYS A 53 -9.45 5.61 -9.07
CA LYS A 53 -10.46 5.04 -9.96
C LYS A 53 -11.58 4.30 -9.21
N TYR A 54 -11.21 3.51 -8.19
CA TYR A 54 -12.17 2.66 -7.48
C TYR A 54 -12.55 3.20 -6.11
N GLY A 55 -11.85 4.23 -5.59
CA GLY A 55 -12.04 4.72 -4.23
C GLY A 55 -11.36 3.83 -3.20
N LEU A 56 -10.85 4.45 -2.13
CA LEU A 56 -10.10 3.74 -1.08
C LEU A 56 -10.98 2.76 -0.28
N GLU A 57 -12.29 3.04 -0.15
CA GLU A 57 -13.28 2.17 0.48
C GLU A 57 -13.44 0.80 -0.22
N ASN A 58 -13.10 0.73 -1.51
CA ASN A 58 -13.12 -0.50 -2.29
C ASN A 58 -11.84 -1.32 -2.18
N PHE A 59 -10.92 -0.91 -1.30
CA PHE A 59 -9.74 -1.70 -0.98
C PHE A 59 -9.83 -2.22 0.45
N GLU A 60 -9.60 -3.53 0.61
CA GLU A 60 -9.31 -4.14 1.89
C GLU A 60 -7.79 -4.09 2.12
N ILE A 61 -7.38 -3.84 3.35
CA ILE A 61 -5.97 -3.78 3.73
C ILE A 61 -5.70 -4.93 4.67
N GLN A 62 -4.67 -5.72 4.35
CA GLN A 62 -4.26 -6.86 5.14
C GLN A 62 -2.77 -6.77 5.43
N ILE A 63 -2.37 -7.12 6.65
CA ILE A 63 -0.97 -7.36 6.99
C ILE A 63 -0.65 -8.78 6.58
N LEU A 64 0.31 -8.95 5.68
CA LEU A 64 0.72 -10.27 5.21
C LEU A 64 1.75 -10.87 6.17
N GLU A 65 2.69 -10.04 6.63
CA GLU A 65 3.78 -10.50 7.47
C GLU A 65 4.36 -9.35 8.29
N GLU A 66 4.65 -9.60 9.57
CA GLU A 66 5.47 -8.73 10.40
C GLU A 66 6.92 -9.23 10.37
N CYS A 67 7.87 -8.33 10.13
CA CYS A 67 9.27 -8.70 10.02
C CYS A 67 10.20 -7.59 10.52
N SER A 68 11.49 -7.89 10.67
CA SER A 68 12.47 -6.87 11.00
C SER A 68 12.85 -6.05 9.76
N ILE A 69 13.46 -4.87 9.98
CA ILE A 69 13.88 -3.97 8.89
C ILE A 69 14.83 -4.67 7.91
N LYS A 70 15.68 -5.57 8.40
CA LYS A 70 16.68 -6.28 7.60
C LYS A 70 16.05 -7.23 6.59
N GLU A 71 14.87 -7.77 6.90
CA GLU A 71 14.21 -8.80 6.12
C GLU A 71 13.17 -8.24 5.13
N LEU A 72 12.87 -6.93 5.20
CA LEU A 72 11.83 -6.28 4.39
C LEU A 72 12.00 -6.58 2.90
N ASN A 73 13.19 -6.27 2.35
CA ASN A 73 13.44 -6.41 0.91
C ASN A 73 13.36 -7.87 0.44
N GLU A 74 13.80 -8.82 1.26
CA GLU A 74 13.73 -10.25 0.93
C GLU A 74 12.28 -10.73 0.91
N LYS A 75 11.45 -10.23 1.83
CA LYS A 75 10.05 -10.60 2.00
C LYS A 75 9.09 -9.87 1.05
N GLU A 76 9.49 -8.77 0.40
CA GLU A 76 8.66 -8.08 -0.60
C GLU A 76 8.66 -8.77 -1.98
N ILE A 77 9.64 -9.64 -2.25
CA ILE A 77 9.83 -10.29 -3.56
C ILE A 77 9.06 -11.62 -3.68
N TYR A 78 8.68 -12.23 -2.54
CA TYR A 78 7.96 -13.50 -2.47
C TYR A 78 6.44 -13.30 -2.38
#